data_AF-A0A2A4SYZ3-F1
#
_entry.id   AF-A0A2A4SYZ3-F1
#
_cell.length_a   1.000
_cell.length_b   1.000
_cell.length_c   1.000
_cell.angle_alpha   90.00
_cell.angle_beta   90.00
_cell.angle_gamma   90.00
#
_symmetry.space_group_name_H-M   'P 1'
#
loop_
_entity.id
_entity.type
_entity.pdbx_description
1 polymer ?
#
loop_
_entity_poly.entity_id
_entity_poly.type
_entity_poly.pdbx_seq_one_letter_code
_entity_poly.pdbx_strand_id
1 'polypeptide(L)'
;MELGYNCVRADAATADVCTEICGDGITVGNAYACDDGDTDDVNGCSNACAIVAGWGCSGGDSTTASSCGEVCGDAYLHVTDPATREHTCDDDDTSPGDGCDGSC
;
A
#
# COMPACT_ATOMS: atom_id res chain seq x y z
N MET A 1 17.43 3.65 18.72
CA MET A 1 16.74 3.08 17.55
C MET A 1 15.40 2.61 18.02
N GLU A 2 14.35 3.30 17.61
CA GLU A 2 12.97 2.88 17.83
C GLU A 2 12.58 1.87 16.75
N LEU A 3 11.68 0.94 17.05
CA LEU A 3 11.18 -0.03 16.08
C LEU A 3 10.44 0.71 14.96
N GLY A 4 10.65 0.33 13.70
CA GLY A 4 10.01 0.96 12.54
C GLY A 4 10.62 2.29 12.12
N TYR A 5 11.69 2.78 12.77
CA TYR A 5 12.30 4.07 12.44
C TYR A 5 13.75 3.95 11.96
N ASN A 6 14.06 4.65 10.87
CA ASN A 6 15.42 4.94 10.45
C ASN A 6 15.79 6.36 10.88
N CYS A 7 16.82 6.48 11.72
CA CYS A 7 17.30 7.77 12.21
C CYS A 7 18.64 8.12 11.57
N VAL A 8 18.70 9.28 10.92
CA VAL A 8 19.93 9.80 10.32
C VAL A 8 20.35 11.09 11.01
N ARG A 9 21.65 11.20 11.28
CA ARG A 9 22.26 12.44 11.77
C ARG A 9 22.60 13.33 10.59
N ALA A 10 21.96 14.49 10.50
CA ALA A 10 22.27 15.47 9.46
C ALA A 10 23.63 16.16 9.69
N ASP A 11 23.89 16.63 10.92
CA ASP A 11 25.19 17.19 11.33
C ASP A 11 25.43 17.10 12.85
N ALA A 12 26.61 17.52 13.33
CA ALA A 12 26.99 17.43 14.75
C ALA A 12 26.36 18.50 15.66
N ALA A 13 25.72 19.52 15.07
CA ALA A 13 25.08 20.64 15.74
C ALA A 13 23.54 20.57 15.73
N THR A 14 22.95 19.69 14.91
CA THR A 14 21.49 19.47 14.84
C THR A 14 21.08 18.15 15.49
N ALA A 15 19.78 18.06 15.83
CA ALA A 15 19.17 16.81 16.27
C ALA A 15 19.14 15.77 15.12
N ASP A 16 19.04 14.50 15.48
CA ASP A 16 18.81 13.42 14.54
C ASP A 16 17.39 13.52 13.95
N VAL A 17 17.22 13.16 12.68
CA VAL A 17 15.91 13.07 12.02
C VAL A 17 15.56 11.60 11.88
N CYS A 18 14.43 11.20 12.45
CA CYS A 18 13.90 9.85 12.34
C CYS A 18 12.66 9.87 11.45
N THR A 19 12.63 8.98 10.46
CA THR A 19 11.46 8.72 9.63
C THR A 19 11.06 7.26 9.79
N GLU A 20 9.77 6.98 9.64
CA GLU A 20 9.33 5.59 9.49
C GLU A 20 10.05 4.93 8.30
N ILE A 21 10.18 3.61 8.37
CA ILE A 21 10.71 2.80 7.29
C ILE A 21 9.51 2.29 6.51
N CYS A 22 9.48 2.52 5.21
CA CYS A 22 8.45 1.95 4.35
C CYS A 22 8.92 0.59 3.83
N GLY A 23 8.04 -0.41 3.92
CA GLY A 23 8.28 -1.77 3.45
C GLY A 23 8.96 -2.66 4.47
N ASP A 24 8.93 -2.31 5.76
CA ASP A 24 9.34 -3.21 6.84
C ASP A 24 8.14 -3.93 7.48
N GLY A 25 6.92 -3.62 7.03
CA GLY A 25 5.67 -4.20 7.50
C GLY A 25 5.25 -3.65 8.86
N ILE A 26 5.76 -2.47 9.25
CA ILE A 26 5.52 -1.86 10.55
C ILE A 26 4.98 -0.45 10.34
N THR A 27 3.73 -0.25 10.77
CA THR A 27 3.12 1.09 10.83
C THR A 27 3.09 1.58 12.27
N VAL A 28 3.80 2.65 12.55
CA VAL A 28 3.95 3.30 13.86
C VAL A 28 3.25 4.66 13.85
N GLY A 29 2.07 4.69 14.46
CA GLY A 29 1.26 5.89 14.55
C GLY A 29 0.50 6.16 13.25
N ASN A 30 0.72 7.33 12.65
CA ASN A 30 -0.07 7.83 11.53
C ASN A 30 0.80 8.57 10.49
N ALA A 31 2.09 8.28 10.45
CA ALA A 31 3.00 8.84 9.45
C ALA A 31 2.79 8.18 8.08
N TYR A 32 2.54 6.86 8.03
CA TYR A 32 2.11 6.13 6.84
C TYR A 32 0.64 5.68 6.88
N ALA A 33 0.05 5.47 5.71
CA ALA A 33 -1.34 5.03 5.55
C ALA A 33 -1.46 3.50 5.42
N CYS A 34 -0.39 2.83 5.02
CA CYS A 34 -0.23 1.39 4.92
C CYS A 34 1.26 1.05 5.01
N ASP A 35 1.61 -0.18 5.37
CA ASP A 35 2.92 -0.78 5.09
C ASP A 35 2.74 -2.29 4.99
N ASP A 36 2.74 -2.84 3.78
CA ASP A 36 2.53 -4.26 3.50
C ASP A 36 3.82 -5.10 3.49
N GLY A 37 4.96 -4.50 3.87
CA GLY A 37 6.23 -5.19 4.00
C GLY A 37 7.07 -5.25 2.73
N ASP A 38 6.69 -4.49 1.69
CA ASP A 38 7.55 -4.24 0.53
C ASP A 38 7.41 -2.79 0.03
N THR A 39 7.96 -2.51 -1.15
CA THR A 39 7.90 -1.17 -1.76
C THR A 39 7.38 -1.24 -3.19
N ASP A 40 6.61 -2.27 -3.53
CA ASP A 40 6.09 -2.49 -4.88
C ASP A 40 4.72 -1.83 -5.03
N ASP A 41 4.55 -0.92 -6.00
CA ASP A 41 3.30 -0.13 -6.14
C ASP A 41 2.07 -0.93 -6.64
N VAL A 42 2.15 -2.27 -6.74
CA VAL A 42 1.17 -3.14 -7.44
C VAL A 42 0.24 -3.92 -6.52
N ASN A 43 0.47 -3.87 -5.21
CA ASN A 43 -0.26 -4.60 -4.16
C ASN A 43 -1.13 -3.67 -3.28
N GLY A 44 -1.24 -2.39 -3.65
CA GLY A 44 -2.12 -1.43 -2.99
C GLY A 44 -1.46 -0.53 -1.96
N CYS A 45 -0.24 -0.86 -1.52
CA CYS A 45 0.61 0.07 -0.77
C CYS A 45 1.76 0.54 -1.67
N SER A 46 1.88 1.86 -1.86
CA SER A 46 2.97 2.41 -2.68
C SER A 46 4.32 2.36 -1.96
N ASN A 47 5.41 2.56 -2.70
CA ASN A 47 6.76 2.77 -2.19
C ASN A 47 6.92 3.97 -1.21
N ALA A 48 5.91 4.83 -1.15
CA ALA A 48 5.80 5.94 -0.21
C ALA A 48 4.91 5.60 1.00
N CYS A 49 4.48 4.34 1.12
CA CYS A 49 3.59 3.82 2.15
C CYS A 49 2.25 4.59 2.22
N ALA A 50 1.78 4.97 1.03
CA ALA A 50 0.46 5.54 0.78
C ALA A 50 -0.42 4.53 0.03
N ILE A 51 -1.71 4.51 0.36
CA ILE A 51 -2.70 3.67 -0.32
C ILE A 51 -2.83 4.11 -1.78
N VAL A 52 -2.73 3.16 -2.70
CA VAL A 52 -2.91 3.38 -4.14
C VAL A 52 -4.40 3.55 -4.45
N ALA A 53 -4.74 4.40 -5.41
CA ALA A 53 -6.14 4.55 -5.85
C ALA A 53 -6.66 3.21 -6.41
N GLY A 54 -7.90 2.83 -6.07
CA GLY A 54 -8.41 1.49 -6.37
C GLY A 54 -8.29 0.50 -5.22
N TRP A 55 -7.65 0.87 -4.10
CA TRP A 55 -7.31 -0.08 -3.04
C TRP A 55 -7.84 0.31 -1.67
N GLY A 56 -8.23 -0.72 -0.91
CA GLY A 56 -8.56 -0.65 0.50
C GLY A 56 -7.54 -1.43 1.31
N CYS A 57 -6.79 -0.73 2.16
CA CYS A 57 -5.85 -1.36 3.09
C CYS A 57 -6.45 -1.44 4.50
N SER A 58 -6.18 -2.54 5.18
CA SER A 58 -6.58 -2.77 6.57
C SER A 58 -5.50 -3.51 7.35
N GLY A 59 -5.58 -3.51 8.68
CA GLY A 59 -4.46 -3.95 9.51
C GLY A 59 -3.28 -2.98 9.42
N GLY A 60 -2.08 -3.46 9.74
CA GLY A 60 -0.93 -2.58 9.92
C GLY A 60 -0.85 -2.07 11.35
N ASP A 61 0.17 -2.50 12.08
CA ASP A 61 0.59 -1.91 13.34
C ASP A 61 2.07 -2.20 13.60
N SER A 62 2.54 -1.96 14.83
CA SER A 62 3.92 -2.23 15.21
C SER A 62 4.34 -3.72 15.17
N THR A 63 3.42 -4.63 14.86
CA THR A 63 3.61 -6.08 14.93
C THR A 63 3.12 -6.84 13.70
N THR A 64 2.33 -6.21 12.83
CA THR A 64 1.73 -6.83 11.66
C THR A 64 1.71 -5.87 10.49
N ALA A 65 2.00 -6.38 9.29
CA ALA A 65 1.90 -5.61 8.06
C ALA A 65 0.44 -5.29 7.70
N SER A 66 0.23 -4.23 6.94
CA SER A 66 -1.02 -3.93 6.27
C SER A 66 -1.33 -5.01 5.23
N SER A 67 -2.62 -5.26 5.03
CA SER A 67 -3.12 -6.08 3.94
C SER A 67 -4.05 -5.22 3.09
N CYS A 68 -3.74 -5.15 1.80
CA CYS A 68 -4.44 -4.33 0.83
C CYS A 68 -5.19 -5.24 -0.16
N GLY A 69 -6.41 -4.86 -0.51
CA GLY A 69 -7.21 -5.51 -1.53
C GLY A 69 -7.83 -4.48 -2.45
N GLU A 70 -8.10 -4.90 -3.68
CA GLU A 70 -8.79 -4.09 -4.67
C GLU A 70 -10.20 -3.73 -4.19
N VAL A 71 -10.63 -2.51 -4.50
CA VAL A 71 -12.00 -2.02 -4.26
C VAL A 71 -12.81 -2.27 -5.53
N CYS A 72 -13.55 -3.36 -5.55
CA CYS A 72 -14.39 -3.72 -6.70
C CYS A 72 -15.44 -2.66 -7.06
N GLY A 73 -15.58 -2.41 -8.35
CA GLY A 73 -16.62 -1.58 -8.94
C GLY A 73 -16.38 -0.10 -8.68
N ASP A 74 -15.12 0.32 -8.63
CA ASP A 74 -14.74 1.71 -8.43
C ASP A 74 -14.20 2.39 -9.70
N ALA A 75 -14.26 1.65 -10.82
CA ALA A 75 -13.77 2.04 -12.14
C ALA A 75 -12.26 2.31 -12.23
N TYR A 76 -11.47 1.91 -11.21
CA TYR A 76 -10.02 1.91 -11.31
C TYR A 76 -9.52 0.60 -11.92
N LEU A 77 -8.83 0.72 -13.05
CA LEU A 77 -8.13 -0.41 -13.67
C LEU A 77 -6.93 -0.84 -12.82
N HIS A 78 -7.05 -1.97 -12.11
CA HIS A 78 -5.94 -2.55 -11.37
C HIS A 78 -5.05 -3.41 -12.26
N VAL A 79 -3.84 -2.93 -12.58
CA VAL A 79 -2.82 -3.75 -13.25
C VAL A 79 -2.07 -4.58 -12.21
N THR A 80 -2.28 -5.88 -12.20
CA THR A 80 -1.62 -6.85 -11.31
C THR A 80 -0.24 -7.26 -11.81
N ASP A 81 -0.04 -7.25 -13.14
CA ASP A 81 1.25 -7.50 -13.78
C ASP A 81 1.54 -6.45 -14.87
N PRO A 82 2.45 -5.50 -14.62
CA PRO A 82 2.78 -4.46 -15.59
C PRO A 82 3.49 -4.98 -16.85
N ALA A 83 4.09 -6.18 -16.81
CA ALA A 83 4.76 -6.78 -17.95
C ALA A 83 3.77 -7.42 -18.94
N THR A 84 2.70 -8.03 -18.45
CA THR A 84 1.67 -8.68 -19.27
C THR A 84 0.45 -7.80 -19.52
N ARG A 85 0.31 -6.68 -18.77
CA ARG A 85 -0.91 -5.86 -18.68
C ARG A 85 -2.10 -6.67 -18.20
N GLU A 86 -1.84 -7.73 -17.45
CA GLU A 86 -2.86 -8.44 -16.71
C GLU A 86 -3.44 -7.46 -15.70
N HIS A 87 -4.77 -7.40 -15.69
CA HIS A 87 -5.53 -6.56 -14.79
C HIS A 87 -6.70 -7.38 -14.28
N THR A 88 -7.13 -7.04 -13.08
CA THR A 88 -8.42 -7.47 -12.61
C THR A 88 -9.51 -6.71 -13.36
N CYS A 89 -10.56 -7.42 -13.80
CA CYS A 89 -11.65 -6.82 -14.56
C CYS A 89 -12.54 -6.02 -13.59
N ASP A 90 -12.51 -4.68 -13.68
CA ASP A 90 -13.41 -3.77 -12.98
C ASP A 90 -14.24 -2.99 -14.01
N ASP A 91 -15.55 -3.23 -14.07
CA ASP A 91 -16.50 -2.57 -14.96
C ASP A 91 -17.48 -1.64 -14.24
N ASP A 92 -17.04 -1.00 -13.14
CA ASP A 92 -17.78 0.02 -12.38
C ASP A 92 -18.97 -0.53 -11.56
N ASP A 93 -19.10 -1.85 -11.43
CA ASP A 93 -19.98 -2.48 -10.44
C ASP A 93 -19.52 -3.89 -10.00
N THR A 94 -20.42 -4.65 -9.35
CA THR A 94 -20.19 -6.05 -8.93
C THR A 94 -21.25 -7.01 -9.51
N SER A 95 -21.89 -6.62 -10.61
CA SER A 95 -22.96 -7.34 -11.26
C SER A 95 -22.36 -8.37 -12.23
N PRO A 96 -22.68 -9.68 -12.12
CA PRO A 96 -22.15 -10.63 -13.10
C PRO A 96 -22.85 -10.52 -14.46
N GLY A 97 -22.08 -10.55 -15.55
CA GLY A 97 -22.58 -10.87 -16.90
C GLY A 97 -22.85 -9.68 -17.83
N ASP A 98 -22.36 -8.50 -17.49
CA ASP A 98 -22.37 -7.26 -18.27
C ASP A 98 -20.98 -6.86 -18.81
N GLY A 99 -19.91 -7.47 -18.34
CA GLY A 99 -18.58 -7.32 -18.93
C GLY A 99 -17.52 -8.08 -18.15
N CYS A 100 -17.51 -7.87 -16.85
CA CYS A 100 -16.76 -8.60 -15.84
C CYS A 100 -17.68 -9.59 -15.11
N ASP A 101 -17.08 -10.48 -14.29
CA ASP A 101 -17.87 -11.19 -13.30
C ASP A 101 -17.97 -10.35 -12.02
N GLY A 102 -18.73 -10.81 -11.01
CA GLY A 102 -18.90 -10.05 -9.77
C GLY A 102 -17.65 -10.04 -8.87
N SER A 103 -16.51 -10.48 -9.38
CA SER A 103 -15.23 -10.47 -8.68
C SER A 103 -14.20 -9.65 -9.43
N CYS A 104 -13.48 -8.93 -8.60
CA CYS A 104 -12.09 -8.61 -8.76
C CYS A 104 -11.31 -9.51 -7.75
#